data_AF-A0A6N9R4X0-F1
#
_entry.id   AF-A0A6N9R4X0-F1
#
_cell.length_a   1.000
_cell.length_b   1.000
_cell.length_c   1.000
_cell.angle_alpha   90.00
_cell.angle_beta   90.00
_cell.angle_gamma   90.00
#
_symmetry.space_group_name_H-M   'P 1'
#
loop_
_entity.id
_entity.type
_entity.pdbx_description
1 polymer ?
#
loop_
_entity_poly.entity_id
_entity_poly.type
_entity_poly.pdbx_seq_one_letter_code
_entity_poly.pdbx_strand_id
1 'polypeptide(L)'
;MQRRERTTPQMFVFCYHKVGTVLFLNVAAKLAARFGLTATPAVGMVREIDRAADIVIFPHSLLDLDLDDYDYRGIHLVRDPRDVWVSGYFYHGRCTEPWCINADFDPSPPIDFPRVPYSQRHRPEAWKRSYLAGLGGRSYQQNLRALDPRAGMRFELERYTAWTLEAMAAWAPQPGRILELQFEAFARDFDGAMTAALSWLGFPEAALPQALAIAATEDVARMDDRTVAGNPHIHSRKLSKWGDVLSADDLREFEPRYGELIARLGYRA
;
A
#
# COMPACT_ATOMS: atom_id res chain seq x y z
N MET A 1 12.47 30.98 1.90
CA MET A 1 12.95 29.90 2.79
C MET A 1 14.10 29.23 2.08
N GLN A 2 15.34 29.42 2.55
CA GLN A 2 16.53 28.90 1.88
C GLN A 2 16.48 27.36 1.87
N ARG A 3 16.65 26.75 0.69
CA ARG A 3 16.81 25.30 0.53
C ARG A 3 17.97 24.86 1.43
N ARG A 4 17.72 23.99 2.40
CA ARG A 4 18.78 23.26 3.08
C ARG A 4 19.32 22.28 2.05
N GLU A 5 20.52 22.48 1.54
CA GLU A 5 21.16 21.50 0.66
C GLU A 5 21.36 20.20 1.45
N ARG A 6 20.64 19.15 1.05
CA ARG A 6 20.81 17.81 1.63
C ARG A 6 22.12 17.24 1.11
N THR A 7 22.86 16.57 1.98
CA THR A 7 24.09 15.85 1.60
C THR A 7 23.81 14.43 1.11
N THR A 8 22.59 13.94 1.30
CA THR A 8 22.13 12.61 0.86
C THR A 8 20.76 12.67 0.18
N PRO A 9 20.53 11.82 -0.84
CA PRO A 9 19.22 11.68 -1.47
C PRO A 9 18.14 11.29 -0.46
N GLN A 10 16.88 11.67 -0.72
CA GLN A 10 15.74 11.17 0.05
C GLN A 10 15.50 9.68 -0.24
N MET A 11 14.94 8.97 0.73
CA MET A 11 14.57 7.56 0.60
C MET A 11 13.07 7.45 0.34
N PHE A 12 12.70 7.03 -0.85
CA PHE A 12 11.30 6.90 -1.24
C PHE A 12 10.85 5.44 -1.21
N VAL A 13 9.74 5.17 -0.55
CA VAL A 13 9.12 3.84 -0.49
C VAL A 13 7.74 3.91 -1.14
N PHE A 14 7.66 3.49 -2.39
CA PHE A 14 6.41 3.42 -3.14
C PHE A 14 5.74 2.07 -2.88
N CYS A 15 4.49 2.10 -2.40
CA CYS A 15 3.67 0.92 -2.22
C CYS A 15 2.19 1.23 -2.42
N TYR A 16 1.35 0.23 -2.21
CA TYR A 16 -0.09 0.35 -2.40
C TYR A 16 -0.85 -0.27 -1.23
N HIS A 17 -2.13 0.03 -1.16
CA HIS A 17 -3.02 -0.62 -0.22
C HIS A 17 -2.90 -2.16 -0.35
N LYS A 18 -2.64 -2.84 0.78
CA LYS A 18 -2.35 -4.29 0.87
C LYS A 18 -1.03 -4.77 0.24
N VAL A 19 -0.09 -3.87 -0.03
CA VAL A 19 1.25 -4.17 -0.58
C VAL A 19 2.35 -3.76 0.40
N GLY A 20 2.26 -4.22 1.65
CA GLY A 20 3.31 -3.99 2.65
C GLY A 20 3.36 -2.60 3.30
N THR A 21 2.31 -1.78 3.16
CA THR A 21 2.26 -0.41 3.72
C THR A 21 2.59 -0.36 5.21
N VAL A 22 1.96 -1.22 6.02
CA VAL A 22 2.18 -1.24 7.48
C VAL A 22 3.61 -1.64 7.84
N LEU A 23 4.18 -2.63 7.13
CA LEU A 23 5.57 -3.05 7.31
C LEU A 23 6.50 -1.84 7.15
N PHE A 24 6.40 -1.13 6.03
CA PHE A 24 7.33 -0.04 5.74
C PHE A 24 7.06 1.23 6.55
N LEU A 25 5.81 1.51 6.94
CA LEU A 25 5.51 2.58 7.88
C LEU A 25 6.18 2.33 9.24
N ASN A 26 6.08 1.11 9.77
CA ASN A 26 6.67 0.75 11.05
C ASN A 26 8.21 0.71 10.98
N VAL A 27 8.76 0.09 9.94
CA VAL A 27 10.22 0.05 9.72
C VAL A 27 10.78 1.46 9.60
N ALA A 28 10.19 2.33 8.78
CA ALA A 28 10.66 3.70 8.63
C ALA A 28 10.58 4.50 9.93
N ALA A 29 9.50 4.37 10.70
CA ALA A 29 9.36 5.03 12.00
C ALA A 29 10.45 4.57 13.00
N LYS A 30 10.73 3.27 13.06
CA LYS A 30 11.77 2.71 13.94
C LYS A 30 13.18 3.10 13.50
N LEU A 31 13.46 3.09 12.19
CA LEU A 31 14.74 3.55 11.64
C LEU A 31 14.94 5.05 11.90
N ALA A 32 13.90 5.86 11.70
CA ALA A 32 13.92 7.30 12.00
C ALA A 32 14.29 7.57 13.45
N ALA A 33 13.60 6.92 14.38
CA ALA A 33 13.90 7.03 15.81
C ALA A 33 15.33 6.59 16.15
N ARG A 34 15.85 5.52 15.53
CA ARG A 34 17.18 4.98 15.84
C ARG A 34 18.33 5.80 15.26
N PHE A 35 18.17 6.30 14.05
CA PHE A 35 19.24 6.95 13.29
C PHE A 35 19.13 8.48 13.26
N GLY A 36 18.16 9.05 13.97
CA GLY A 36 17.95 10.50 14.00
C GLY A 36 17.45 11.05 12.66
N LEU A 37 16.71 10.23 11.91
CA LEU A 37 16.11 10.62 10.64
C LEU A 37 14.65 11.05 10.87
N THR A 38 14.06 11.61 9.82
CA THR A 38 12.64 11.95 9.73
C THR A 38 11.94 11.00 8.75
N ALA A 39 10.78 10.49 9.13
CA ALA A 39 9.95 9.64 8.27
C ALA A 39 8.53 10.19 8.19
N THR A 40 7.99 10.33 6.99
CA THR A 40 6.64 10.86 6.76
C THR A 40 5.87 10.05 5.71
N PRO A 41 4.57 9.77 5.93
CA PRO A 41 3.71 9.23 4.90
C PRO A 41 3.17 10.33 3.98
N ALA A 42 3.28 10.14 2.67
CA ALA A 42 2.60 10.94 1.65
C ALA A 42 1.35 10.19 1.17
N VAL A 43 0.20 10.48 1.79
CA VAL A 43 -1.08 9.78 1.54
C VAL A 43 -1.88 10.41 0.40
N GLY A 44 -2.72 9.60 -0.26
CA GLY A 44 -3.52 10.03 -1.42
C GLY A 44 -2.67 10.35 -2.65
N MET A 45 -3.19 11.25 -3.49
CA MET A 45 -2.48 11.82 -4.65
C MET A 45 -1.49 12.88 -4.18
N VAL A 46 -0.21 12.66 -4.45
CA VAL A 46 0.89 13.51 -3.99
C VAL A 46 1.25 14.50 -5.08
N ARG A 47 1.22 15.80 -4.73
CA ARG A 47 1.57 16.94 -5.62
C ARG A 47 2.85 17.65 -5.19
N GLU A 48 3.27 17.43 -3.96
CA GLU A 48 4.50 17.96 -3.38
C GLU A 48 5.02 16.95 -2.36
N ILE A 49 6.34 16.78 -2.33
CA ILE A 49 7.01 15.93 -1.36
C ILE A 49 7.76 16.82 -0.37
N ASP A 50 7.61 16.55 0.93
CA ASP A 50 8.36 17.25 1.97
C ASP A 50 9.87 17.02 1.77
N ARG A 51 10.58 18.08 1.38
CA ARG A 51 12.03 18.05 1.11
C ARG A 51 12.86 17.93 2.40
N ALA A 52 12.27 18.23 3.55
CA ALA A 52 12.95 18.06 4.84
C ALA A 52 12.98 16.59 5.28
N ALA A 53 12.00 15.77 4.85
CA ALA A 53 11.90 14.37 5.24
C ALA A 53 13.04 13.51 4.67
N ASP A 54 13.63 12.64 5.49
CA ASP A 54 14.67 11.69 5.05
C ASP A 54 14.06 10.45 4.39
N ILE A 55 12.97 9.94 4.95
CA ILE A 55 12.22 8.79 4.44
C ILE A 55 10.79 9.23 4.12
N VAL A 56 10.34 9.01 2.88
CA VAL A 56 8.97 9.27 2.46
C VAL A 56 8.33 7.98 2.00
N ILE A 57 7.22 7.61 2.64
CA ILE A 57 6.43 6.43 2.29
C ILE A 57 5.23 6.89 1.51
N PHE A 58 4.98 6.32 0.34
CA PHE A 58 3.83 6.61 -0.52
C PHE A 58 2.87 5.43 -0.45
N PRO A 59 1.87 5.41 0.46
CA PRO A 59 1.08 4.21 0.72
C PRO A 59 0.10 3.85 -0.40
N HIS A 60 -0.06 4.73 -1.40
CA HIS A 60 -0.92 4.53 -2.57
C HIS A 60 -0.18 4.76 -3.89
N SER A 61 1.05 5.27 -3.86
CA SER A 61 1.86 5.63 -5.04
C SER A 61 1.13 6.41 -6.15
N LEU A 62 0.20 7.29 -5.75
CA LEU A 62 -0.50 8.19 -6.66
C LEU A 62 0.29 9.50 -6.74
N LEU A 63 0.85 9.80 -7.91
CA LEU A 63 1.74 10.96 -8.11
C LEU A 63 1.15 11.90 -9.18
N ASP A 64 1.12 13.19 -8.85
CA ASP A 64 0.77 14.31 -9.73
C ASP A 64 1.88 15.36 -9.61
N LEU A 65 3.10 14.92 -9.90
CA LEU A 65 4.36 15.67 -9.83
C LEU A 65 5.42 14.97 -10.68
N ASP A 66 6.51 15.68 -10.98
CA ASP A 66 7.70 15.09 -11.58
C ASP A 66 8.70 14.66 -10.48
N LEU A 67 9.10 13.39 -10.50
CA LEU A 67 10.09 12.86 -9.56
C LEU A 67 11.50 13.40 -9.86
N ASP A 68 11.78 13.88 -11.07
CA ASP A 68 13.08 14.47 -11.43
C ASP A 68 13.38 15.78 -10.67
N ASP A 69 12.34 16.42 -10.12
CA ASP A 69 12.48 17.60 -9.24
C ASP A 69 13.06 17.27 -7.86
N TYR A 70 13.31 16.00 -7.57
CA TYR A 70 13.78 15.49 -6.29
C TYR A 70 15.05 14.64 -6.47
N ASP A 71 15.99 14.80 -5.55
CA ASP A 71 17.11 13.88 -5.42
C ASP A 71 16.71 12.75 -4.47
N TYR A 72 16.55 11.54 -5.01
CA TYR A 72 16.04 10.40 -4.26
C TYR A 72 16.60 9.06 -4.74
N ARG A 73 16.52 8.07 -3.85
CA ARG A 73 16.61 6.64 -4.16
C ARG A 73 15.29 6.00 -3.75
N GLY A 74 14.68 5.27 -4.67
CA GLY A 74 13.35 4.70 -4.47
C GLY A 74 13.36 3.17 -4.42
N ILE A 75 12.47 2.59 -3.64
CA ILE A 75 12.00 1.22 -3.85
C ILE A 75 10.52 1.26 -4.24
N HIS A 76 10.10 0.35 -5.10
CA HIS A 76 8.71 0.18 -5.48
C HIS A 76 8.26 -1.24 -5.17
N LEU A 77 7.28 -1.35 -4.28
CA LEU A 77 6.73 -2.61 -3.81
C LEU A 77 5.48 -2.95 -4.61
N VAL A 78 5.48 -4.15 -5.17
CA VAL A 78 4.34 -4.74 -5.87
C VAL A 78 3.93 -6.05 -5.20
N ARG A 79 2.69 -6.48 -5.40
CA ARG A 79 2.16 -7.75 -4.89
C ARG A 79 1.32 -8.39 -5.96
N ASP A 80 1.15 -9.71 -5.93
CA ASP A 80 0.24 -10.39 -6.84
C ASP A 80 -1.16 -9.72 -6.78
N PRO A 81 -1.70 -9.21 -7.91
CA PRO A 81 -3.00 -8.56 -7.94
C PRO A 81 -4.14 -9.39 -7.30
N ARG A 82 -4.06 -10.71 -7.38
CA ARG A 82 -5.04 -11.63 -6.78
C ARG A 82 -4.94 -11.66 -5.25
N ASP A 83 -3.72 -11.56 -4.72
CA ASP A 83 -3.51 -11.43 -3.27
C ASP A 83 -3.89 -10.05 -2.75
N VAL A 84 -3.72 -8.98 -3.54
CA VAL A 84 -4.25 -7.66 -3.20
C VAL A 84 -5.77 -7.73 -3.01
N TRP A 85 -6.47 -8.38 -3.94
CA TRP A 85 -7.93 -8.57 -3.87
C TRP A 85 -8.36 -9.32 -2.60
N VAL A 86 -7.81 -10.51 -2.39
CA VAL A 86 -8.12 -11.35 -1.22
C VAL A 86 -7.78 -10.63 0.07
N SER A 87 -6.62 -9.97 0.11
CA SER A 87 -6.18 -9.24 1.30
C SER A 87 -7.05 -8.03 1.60
N GLY A 88 -7.56 -7.33 0.59
CA GLY A 88 -8.48 -6.19 0.71
C GLY A 88 -9.81 -6.63 1.30
N TYR A 89 -10.41 -7.69 0.74
CA TYR A 89 -11.70 -8.22 1.18
C TYR A 89 -11.71 -8.56 2.67
N PHE A 90 -10.77 -9.40 3.11
CA PHE A 90 -10.69 -9.80 4.52
C PHE A 90 -10.32 -8.64 5.45
N TYR A 91 -9.55 -7.67 4.96
CA TYR A 91 -9.19 -6.50 5.76
C TYR A 91 -10.39 -5.58 5.96
N HIS A 92 -11.05 -5.15 4.89
CA HIS A 92 -12.20 -4.23 4.96
C HIS A 92 -13.39 -4.80 5.72
N GLY A 93 -13.54 -6.14 5.75
CA GLY A 93 -14.55 -6.82 6.58
C GLY A 93 -14.37 -6.62 8.10
N ARG A 94 -13.17 -6.27 8.56
CA ARG A 94 -12.84 -6.07 10.00
C ARG A 94 -12.17 -4.73 10.33
N CYS A 95 -11.86 -3.92 9.32
CA CYS A 95 -11.13 -2.67 9.44
C CYS A 95 -11.91 -1.61 10.22
N THR A 96 -11.23 -0.81 11.02
CA THR A 96 -11.85 0.26 11.83
C THR A 96 -11.43 1.65 11.35
N GLU A 97 -10.85 1.74 10.15
CA GLU A 97 -10.43 3.01 9.58
C GLU A 97 -11.65 3.92 9.37
N PRO A 98 -11.58 5.22 9.71
CA PRO A 98 -12.74 6.11 9.69
C PRO A 98 -13.53 6.11 8.38
N TRP A 99 -12.86 5.93 7.24
CA TRP A 99 -13.53 5.87 5.93
C TRP A 99 -14.30 4.56 5.69
N CYS A 100 -13.82 3.46 6.24
CA CYS A 100 -14.33 2.10 6.08
C CYS A 100 -15.60 1.88 6.93
N ILE A 101 -15.64 2.50 8.11
CA ILE A 101 -16.76 2.48 9.06
C ILE A 101 -17.58 3.78 9.09
N ASN A 102 -17.34 4.67 8.13
CA ASN A 102 -17.96 6.00 8.06
C ASN A 102 -19.50 5.93 8.13
N ALA A 103 -20.11 6.88 8.84
CA ALA A 103 -21.55 7.04 8.99
C ALA A 103 -22.08 8.39 8.46
N ASP A 104 -21.20 9.30 8.03
CA ASP A 104 -21.57 10.55 7.39
C ASP A 104 -21.59 10.39 5.86
N PHE A 105 -22.77 10.52 5.24
CA PHE A 105 -22.92 10.39 3.79
C PHE A 105 -23.34 11.70 3.11
N ASP A 106 -23.10 12.85 3.74
CA ASP A 106 -23.39 14.16 3.15
C ASP A 106 -22.63 14.33 1.81
N PRO A 107 -23.34 14.52 0.67
CA PRO A 107 -22.73 14.70 -0.65
C PRO A 107 -22.30 16.16 -0.92
N SER A 108 -22.35 17.04 0.09
CA SER A 108 -21.96 18.45 -0.03
C SER A 108 -20.44 18.61 -0.14
N PRO A 109 -19.93 19.31 -1.18
CA PRO A 109 -18.51 19.56 -1.34
C PRO A 109 -17.94 20.48 -0.24
N PRO A 110 -16.65 20.34 0.10
CA PRO A 110 -15.75 19.30 -0.39
C PRO A 110 -16.05 17.93 0.23
N ILE A 111 -16.13 16.89 -0.60
CA ILE A 111 -16.24 15.51 -0.11
C ILE A 111 -14.81 14.99 0.09
N ASP A 112 -14.38 14.91 1.35
CA ASP A 112 -13.04 14.46 1.71
C ASP A 112 -13.10 13.28 2.70
N PHE A 113 -11.93 12.89 3.22
CA PHE A 113 -11.86 11.92 4.31
C PHE A 113 -12.65 12.43 5.53
N PRO A 114 -13.43 11.58 6.22
CA PRO A 114 -13.55 10.12 6.04
C PRO A 114 -14.61 9.68 5.02
N ARG A 115 -15.39 10.59 4.42
CA ARG A 115 -16.44 10.24 3.45
C ARG A 115 -15.91 9.49 2.24
N VAL A 116 -14.66 9.75 1.85
CA VAL A 116 -13.89 8.95 0.88
C VAL A 116 -12.51 8.60 1.44
N PRO A 117 -11.92 7.45 1.08
CA PRO A 117 -10.56 7.13 1.48
C PRO A 117 -9.54 8.12 0.87
N TYR A 118 -8.39 8.30 1.52
CA TYR A 118 -7.31 9.18 1.04
C TYR A 118 -6.91 8.89 -0.41
N SER A 119 -6.86 7.61 -0.80
CA SER A 119 -6.54 7.18 -2.16
C SER A 119 -7.48 7.75 -3.21
N GLN A 120 -8.75 8.00 -2.88
CA GLN A 120 -9.76 8.50 -3.83
C GLN A 120 -10.10 9.98 -3.65
N ARG A 121 -9.46 10.68 -2.70
CA ARG A 121 -9.70 12.11 -2.45
C ARG A 121 -9.53 12.99 -3.69
N HIS A 122 -8.61 12.61 -4.58
CA HIS A 122 -8.27 13.35 -5.79
C HIS A 122 -9.33 13.25 -6.90
N ARG A 123 -10.28 12.32 -6.80
CA ARG A 123 -11.32 12.13 -7.82
C ARG A 123 -12.23 13.38 -7.90
N PRO A 124 -12.89 13.65 -9.04
CA PRO A 124 -13.85 14.76 -9.12
C PRO A 124 -15.02 14.60 -8.14
N GLU A 125 -15.59 15.71 -7.66
CA GLU A 125 -16.74 15.70 -6.72
C GLU A 125 -17.92 14.87 -7.24
N ALA A 126 -18.18 14.88 -8.55
CA ALA A 126 -19.22 14.06 -9.18
C ALA A 126 -19.00 12.55 -8.95
N TRP A 127 -17.74 12.07 -9.05
CA TRP A 127 -17.40 10.69 -8.76
C TRP A 127 -17.64 10.36 -7.27
N LYS A 128 -17.23 11.27 -6.38
CA LYS A 128 -17.38 11.08 -4.93
C LYS A 128 -18.85 11.04 -4.50
N ARG A 129 -19.71 11.88 -5.10
CA ARG A 129 -21.17 11.83 -4.91
C ARG A 129 -21.75 10.49 -5.36
N SER A 130 -21.36 9.99 -6.52
CA SER A 130 -21.79 8.67 -7.02
C SER A 130 -21.31 7.53 -6.12
N TYR A 131 -20.08 7.61 -5.59
CA TYR A 131 -19.58 6.67 -4.60
C TYR A 131 -20.44 6.66 -3.33
N LEU A 132 -20.69 7.83 -2.72
CA LEU A 132 -21.52 7.95 -1.51
C LEU A 132 -22.95 7.47 -1.74
N ALA A 133 -23.56 7.83 -2.87
CA ALA A 133 -24.89 7.34 -3.23
C ALA A 133 -24.91 5.81 -3.37
N GLY A 134 -23.86 5.23 -3.99
CA GLY A 134 -23.69 3.79 -4.17
C GLY A 134 -23.47 3.01 -2.87
N LEU A 135 -23.15 3.68 -1.75
CA LEU A 135 -23.07 3.06 -0.43
C LEU A 135 -24.46 2.88 0.22
N GLY A 136 -25.50 3.55 -0.28
CA GLY A 136 -26.89 3.35 0.17
C GLY A 136 -27.10 3.63 1.66
N GLY A 137 -26.41 4.62 2.22
CA GLY A 137 -26.51 5.00 3.64
C GLY A 137 -25.86 4.00 4.62
N ARG A 138 -25.05 3.06 4.13
CA ARG A 138 -24.27 2.11 4.93
C ARG A 138 -22.79 2.34 4.71
N SER A 139 -21.96 2.08 5.71
CA SER A 139 -20.50 2.18 5.54
C SER A 139 -19.99 1.16 4.50
N TYR A 140 -18.77 1.35 4.00
CA TYR A 140 -18.15 0.38 3.09
C TYR A 140 -18.10 -1.02 3.73
N GLN A 141 -17.68 -1.09 5.00
CA GLN A 141 -17.64 -2.34 5.75
C GLN A 141 -19.04 -2.95 5.96
N GLN A 142 -20.05 -2.14 6.29
CA GLN A 142 -21.41 -2.65 6.48
C GLN A 142 -21.98 -3.25 5.19
N ASN A 143 -21.75 -2.59 4.05
CA ASN A 143 -22.11 -3.15 2.75
C ASN A 143 -21.38 -4.47 2.49
N LEU A 144 -20.06 -4.52 2.71
CA LEU A 144 -19.26 -5.72 2.49
C LEU A 144 -19.71 -6.90 3.37
N ARG A 145 -19.97 -6.66 4.67
CA ARG A 145 -20.38 -7.69 5.63
C ARG A 145 -21.81 -8.19 5.47
N ALA A 146 -22.68 -7.40 4.82
CA ALA A 146 -24.07 -7.77 4.59
C ALA A 146 -24.24 -8.69 3.36
N LEU A 147 -23.23 -8.78 2.51
CA LEU A 147 -23.22 -9.62 1.31
C LEU A 147 -22.79 -11.05 1.65
N ASP A 148 -23.26 -12.02 0.87
CA ASP A 148 -22.66 -13.35 0.90
C ASP A 148 -21.19 -13.30 0.44
N PRO A 149 -20.34 -14.29 0.77
CA PRO A 149 -18.92 -14.23 0.48
C PRO A 149 -18.56 -13.95 -0.99
N ARG A 150 -19.32 -14.49 -1.95
CA ARG A 150 -19.06 -14.29 -3.37
C ARG A 150 -19.42 -12.86 -3.80
N ALA A 151 -20.59 -12.39 -3.39
CA ALA A 151 -21.01 -11.01 -3.67
C ALA A 151 -20.10 -9.98 -2.97
N GLY A 152 -19.62 -10.28 -1.75
CA GLY A 152 -18.66 -9.45 -1.04
C GLY A 152 -17.29 -9.37 -1.73
N MET A 153 -16.79 -10.50 -2.22
CA MET A 153 -15.55 -10.53 -3.03
C MET A 153 -15.69 -9.67 -4.28
N ARG A 154 -16.81 -9.78 -5.02
CA ARG A 154 -17.07 -8.91 -6.18
C ARG A 154 -17.18 -7.43 -5.80
N PHE A 155 -17.88 -7.11 -4.71
CA PHE A 155 -17.99 -5.73 -4.23
C PHE A 155 -16.61 -5.12 -3.93
N GLU A 156 -15.70 -5.90 -3.35
CA GLU A 156 -14.32 -5.47 -3.12
C GLU A 156 -13.53 -5.33 -4.43
N LEU A 157 -13.70 -6.27 -5.37
CA LEU A 157 -13.04 -6.28 -6.67
C LEU A 157 -13.37 -5.01 -7.47
N GLU A 158 -14.65 -4.68 -7.57
CA GLU A 158 -15.18 -3.55 -8.34
C GLU A 158 -14.89 -2.19 -7.70
N ARG A 159 -14.33 -2.17 -6.47
CA ARG A 159 -14.07 -0.96 -5.70
C ARG A 159 -12.62 -0.86 -5.28
N TYR A 160 -12.30 -1.10 -4.01
CA TYR A 160 -10.98 -0.76 -3.48
C TYR A 160 -9.85 -1.53 -4.16
N THR A 161 -10.12 -2.80 -4.53
CA THR A 161 -9.17 -3.58 -5.33
C THR A 161 -8.96 -2.93 -6.70
N ALA A 162 -10.02 -2.65 -7.46
CA ALA A 162 -9.91 -1.97 -8.75
C ALA A 162 -9.12 -0.67 -8.67
N TRP A 163 -9.37 0.18 -7.66
CA TRP A 163 -8.63 1.44 -7.50
C TRP A 163 -7.14 1.22 -7.21
N THR A 164 -6.82 0.17 -6.46
CA THR A 164 -5.43 -0.19 -6.15
C THR A 164 -4.72 -0.72 -7.40
N LEU A 165 -5.38 -1.59 -8.16
CA LEU A 165 -4.84 -2.15 -9.40
C LEU A 165 -4.74 -1.10 -10.50
N GLU A 166 -5.64 -0.12 -10.56
CA GLU A 166 -5.53 1.05 -11.44
C GLU A 166 -4.27 1.86 -11.14
N ALA A 167 -3.96 2.10 -9.86
CA ALA A 167 -2.74 2.79 -9.45
C ALA A 167 -1.49 2.00 -9.84
N MET A 168 -1.47 0.69 -9.58
CA MET A 168 -0.39 -0.22 -10.00
C MET A 168 -0.25 -0.28 -11.53
N ALA A 169 -1.37 -0.18 -12.26
CA ALA A 169 -1.40 -0.18 -13.72
C ALA A 169 -0.82 1.11 -14.30
N ALA A 170 -1.12 2.25 -13.68
CA ALA A 170 -0.66 3.57 -14.08
C ALA A 170 0.81 3.86 -13.72
N TRP A 171 1.42 3.03 -12.86
CA TRP A 171 2.82 3.19 -12.46
C TRP A 171 3.78 3.07 -13.66
N ALA A 172 4.44 4.18 -13.98
CA ALA A 172 5.40 4.28 -15.08
C ALA A 172 6.51 5.32 -14.80
N PRO A 173 7.25 5.21 -13.69
CA PRO A 173 8.34 6.14 -13.40
C PRO A 173 9.54 5.90 -14.34
N GLN A 174 10.46 6.86 -14.39
CA GLN A 174 11.68 6.71 -15.17
C GLN A 174 12.59 5.59 -14.62
N PRO A 175 13.19 4.78 -15.50
CA PRO A 175 14.12 3.72 -15.09
C PRO A 175 15.36 4.28 -14.34
N GLY A 176 15.91 3.48 -13.42
CA GLY A 176 17.29 3.66 -12.91
C GLY A 176 17.45 4.26 -11.52
N ARG A 177 16.41 4.89 -10.95
CA ARG A 177 16.42 5.38 -9.53
C ARG A 177 15.59 4.54 -8.57
N ILE A 178 14.84 3.57 -9.11
CA ILE A 178 13.85 2.78 -8.37
C ILE A 178 14.19 1.30 -8.50
N LEU A 179 14.29 0.62 -7.36
CA LEU A 179 14.40 -0.84 -7.29
C LEU A 179 13.00 -1.44 -7.15
N GLU A 180 12.63 -2.27 -8.12
CA GLU A 180 11.37 -3.03 -8.14
C GLU A 180 11.49 -4.26 -7.23
N LEU A 181 10.55 -4.43 -6.30
CA LEU A 181 10.52 -5.55 -5.36
C LEU A 181 9.12 -6.13 -5.27
N GLN A 182 9.01 -7.43 -5.49
CA GLN A 182 7.80 -8.17 -5.15
C GLN A 182 7.71 -8.33 -3.63
N PHE A 183 6.54 -8.10 -3.05
CA PHE A 183 6.28 -8.26 -1.62
C PHE A 183 6.56 -9.70 -1.17
N GLU A 184 6.39 -10.67 -2.06
CA GLU A 184 6.71 -12.08 -1.84
C GLU A 184 8.19 -12.37 -1.65
N ALA A 185 9.09 -11.47 -2.05
CA ALA A 185 10.50 -11.59 -1.74
C ALA A 185 10.75 -11.60 -0.22
N PHE A 186 10.03 -10.75 0.54
CA PHE A 186 10.19 -10.65 1.99
C PHE A 186 9.69 -11.90 2.73
N ALA A 187 8.72 -12.62 2.19
CA ALA A 187 8.31 -13.90 2.78
C ALA A 187 9.26 -15.06 2.44
N ARG A 188 9.94 -15.00 1.29
CA ARG A 188 10.92 -16.03 0.90
C ARG A 188 12.23 -15.87 1.65
N ASP A 189 12.74 -14.65 1.71
CA ASP A 189 13.98 -14.29 2.38
C ASP A 189 13.87 -12.84 2.87
N PHE A 190 13.35 -12.67 4.08
CA PHE A 190 13.14 -11.36 4.66
C PHE A 190 14.44 -10.57 4.76
N ASP A 191 15.50 -11.21 5.26
CA ASP A 191 16.77 -10.54 5.52
C ASP A 191 17.44 -10.12 4.21
N GLY A 192 17.51 -11.02 3.22
CA GLY A 192 18.05 -10.69 1.91
C GLY A 192 17.27 -9.58 1.21
N ALA A 193 15.93 -9.65 1.19
CA ALA A 193 15.09 -8.63 0.57
C ALA A 193 15.21 -7.27 1.27
N MET A 194 15.24 -7.26 2.61
CA MET A 194 15.35 -6.02 3.39
C MET A 194 16.75 -5.41 3.29
N THR A 195 17.82 -6.22 3.31
CA THR A 195 19.18 -5.73 3.08
C THR A 195 19.32 -5.12 1.69
N ALA A 196 18.78 -5.78 0.65
CA ALA A 196 18.78 -5.24 -0.71
C ALA A 196 18.04 -3.90 -0.79
N ALA A 197 16.86 -3.79 -0.17
CA ALA A 197 16.08 -2.57 -0.11
C ALA A 197 16.83 -1.44 0.61
N LEU A 198 17.35 -1.67 1.81
CA LEU A 198 18.06 -0.67 2.62
C LEU A 198 19.35 -0.22 1.94
N SER A 199 20.13 -1.15 1.37
CA SER A 199 21.34 -0.84 0.62
C SER A 199 21.03 0.01 -0.61
N TRP A 200 19.98 -0.34 -1.38
CA TRP A 200 19.56 0.44 -2.54
C TRP A 200 19.14 1.86 -2.17
N LEU A 201 18.36 2.01 -1.09
CA LEU A 201 17.95 3.30 -0.53
C LEU A 201 19.13 4.15 -0.03
N GLY A 202 20.33 3.56 0.10
CA GLY A 202 21.55 4.28 0.45
C GLY A 202 21.87 4.28 1.94
N PHE A 203 21.33 3.34 2.72
CA PHE A 203 21.80 3.15 4.09
C PHE A 203 23.29 2.80 4.10
N PRO A 204 24.12 3.43 4.96
CA PRO A 204 25.54 3.12 5.04
C PRO A 204 25.78 1.64 5.38
N GLU A 205 26.78 1.03 4.76
CA GLU A 205 27.12 -0.38 4.97
C GLU A 205 27.33 -0.73 6.46
N ALA A 206 28.02 0.15 7.19
CA ALA A 206 28.24 -0.01 8.63
C ALA A 206 26.95 0.03 9.48
N ALA A 207 25.86 0.62 8.96
CA ALA A 207 24.57 0.72 9.64
C ALA A 207 23.60 -0.43 9.23
N LEU A 208 23.86 -1.13 8.12
CA LEU A 208 22.97 -2.16 7.59
C LEU A 208 22.65 -3.28 8.60
N PRO A 209 23.60 -3.85 9.37
CA PRO A 209 23.28 -4.90 10.34
C PRO A 209 22.27 -4.44 11.39
N GLN A 210 22.40 -3.20 11.86
CA GLN A 210 21.50 -2.62 12.85
C GLN A 210 20.13 -2.27 12.24
N ALA A 211 20.13 -1.69 11.04
CA ALA A 211 18.89 -1.36 10.33
C ALA A 211 18.09 -2.64 10.01
N LEU A 212 18.77 -3.70 9.59
CA LEU A 212 18.17 -5.02 9.36
C LEU A 212 17.59 -5.60 10.66
N ALA A 213 18.33 -5.57 11.76
CA ALA A 213 17.84 -6.08 13.04
C ALA A 213 16.56 -5.36 13.51
N ILE A 214 16.45 -4.05 13.24
CA ILE A 214 15.24 -3.27 13.51
C ILE A 214 14.10 -3.70 12.59
N ALA A 215 14.37 -3.81 11.30
CA ALA A 215 13.37 -4.20 10.32
C ALA A 215 12.83 -5.62 10.56
N ALA A 216 13.70 -6.55 11.00
CA ALA A 216 13.34 -7.92 11.35
C ALA A 216 12.32 -8.01 12.50
N THR A 217 12.17 -6.97 13.33
CA THR A 217 11.11 -6.93 14.35
C THR A 217 9.70 -6.76 13.76
N GLU A 218 9.62 -6.37 12.48
CA GLU A 218 8.39 -6.24 11.71
C GLU A 218 8.14 -7.46 10.77
N ASP A 219 9.03 -8.46 10.80
CA ASP A 219 8.80 -9.71 10.09
C ASP A 219 7.72 -10.53 10.81
N VAL A 220 6.54 -10.63 10.19
CA VAL A 220 5.39 -11.37 10.69
C VAL A 220 5.71 -12.86 10.94
N ALA A 221 6.67 -13.43 10.22
CA ALA A 221 7.12 -14.80 10.45
C ALA A 221 7.87 -14.97 11.79
N ARG A 222 8.49 -13.89 12.30
CA ARG A 222 9.26 -13.87 13.55
C ARG A 222 8.46 -13.35 14.74
N MET A 223 7.31 -12.71 14.50
CA MET A 223 6.41 -12.23 15.56
C MET A 223 5.76 -13.38 16.32
N ASP A 224 5.65 -13.23 17.64
CA ASP A 224 4.90 -14.16 18.48
C ASP A 224 3.39 -14.14 18.17
N ASP A 225 2.69 -15.20 18.57
CA ASP A 225 1.26 -15.37 18.28
C ASP A 225 0.37 -14.29 18.91
N ARG A 226 0.73 -13.76 20.08
CA ARG A 226 -0.04 -12.71 20.74
C ARG A 226 0.06 -11.41 19.96
N THR A 227 1.25 -11.07 19.49
CA THR A 227 1.51 -9.90 18.64
C THR A 227 0.74 -10.02 17.31
N VAL A 228 0.75 -11.21 16.69
CA VAL A 228 -0.01 -11.45 15.45
C VAL A 228 -1.52 -11.38 15.68
N ALA A 229 -2.04 -12.02 16.74
CA ALA A 229 -3.47 -12.03 17.04
C ALA A 229 -4.03 -10.64 17.39
N GLY A 230 -3.20 -9.78 18.00
CA GLY A 230 -3.57 -8.41 18.33
C GLY A 230 -3.53 -7.42 17.16
N ASN A 231 -2.99 -7.80 16.00
CA ASN A 231 -2.78 -6.88 14.88
C ASN A 231 -3.87 -7.03 13.79
N PRO A 232 -4.79 -6.05 13.63
CA PRO A 232 -5.87 -6.14 12.66
C PRO A 232 -5.40 -6.11 11.19
N HIS A 233 -4.16 -5.70 10.94
CA HIS A 233 -3.56 -5.70 9.60
C HIS A 233 -2.95 -7.05 9.21
N ILE A 234 -2.73 -7.96 10.18
CA ILE A 234 -2.22 -9.31 9.94
C ILE A 234 -3.39 -10.29 9.91
N HIS A 235 -3.69 -10.84 8.73
CA HIS A 235 -4.75 -11.85 8.61
C HIS A 235 -4.21 -13.27 8.79
N SER A 236 -3.03 -13.56 8.24
CA SER A 236 -2.27 -14.77 8.59
C SER A 236 -0.82 -14.61 8.14
N ARG A 237 0.04 -15.52 8.58
CA ARG A 237 1.45 -15.58 8.19
C ARG A 237 1.69 -16.09 6.77
N LYS A 238 0.70 -16.75 6.16
CA LYS A 238 0.77 -17.18 4.74
C LYS A 238 0.65 -15.94 3.86
N LEU A 239 1.67 -15.62 3.07
CA LEU A 239 1.69 -14.38 2.31
C LEU A 239 0.77 -14.41 1.08
N SER A 240 0.85 -15.49 0.29
CA SER A 240 -0.01 -15.72 -0.86
C SER A 240 -1.12 -16.71 -0.50
N LYS A 241 -2.37 -16.31 -0.71
CA LYS A 241 -3.57 -17.06 -0.32
C LYS A 241 -4.60 -17.15 -1.44
N TRP A 242 -4.42 -16.42 -2.52
CA TRP A 242 -5.44 -16.33 -3.55
C TRP A 242 -5.85 -17.71 -4.08
N GLY A 243 -4.91 -18.65 -4.21
CA GLY A 243 -5.21 -20.02 -4.66
C GLY A 243 -6.08 -20.86 -3.71
N ASP A 244 -6.14 -20.50 -2.41
CA ASP A 244 -7.01 -21.18 -1.44
C ASP A 244 -8.40 -20.54 -1.37
N VAL A 245 -8.55 -19.31 -1.86
CA VAL A 245 -9.73 -18.45 -1.63
C VAL A 245 -10.53 -18.21 -2.90
N LEU A 246 -9.85 -17.95 -4.01
CA LEU A 246 -10.47 -17.63 -5.30
C LEU A 246 -10.87 -18.92 -6.01
N SER A 247 -12.14 -18.98 -6.42
CA SER A 247 -12.64 -20.06 -7.27
C SER A 247 -12.23 -19.86 -8.73
N ALA A 248 -12.40 -20.90 -9.54
CA ALA A 248 -12.21 -20.79 -10.99
C ALA A 248 -13.15 -19.75 -11.62
N ASP A 249 -14.35 -19.53 -11.05
CA ASP A 249 -15.28 -18.49 -11.50
C ASP A 249 -14.73 -17.09 -11.24
N ASP A 250 -14.11 -16.89 -10.07
CA ASP A 250 -13.52 -15.60 -9.70
C ASP A 250 -12.35 -15.26 -10.62
N LEU A 251 -11.50 -16.24 -10.94
CA LEU A 251 -10.38 -16.06 -11.87
C LEU A 251 -10.87 -15.76 -13.29
N ARG A 252 -11.93 -16.44 -13.76
CA ARG A 252 -12.56 -16.15 -15.07
C ARG A 252 -13.12 -14.73 -15.15
N GLU A 253 -13.52 -14.13 -14.03
CA GLU A 253 -13.94 -12.73 -13.98
C GLU A 253 -12.75 -11.77 -13.90
N PHE A 254 -11.69 -12.15 -13.17
CA PHE A 254 -10.54 -11.30 -12.85
C PHE A 254 -9.53 -11.19 -13.99
N GLU A 255 -9.12 -12.33 -14.57
CA GLU A 255 -8.01 -12.40 -15.53
C GLU A 255 -8.25 -11.61 -16.82
N PRO A 256 -9.46 -11.55 -17.41
CA PRO A 256 -9.70 -10.71 -18.58
C PRO A 256 -9.47 -9.22 -18.33
N ARG A 257 -9.60 -8.76 -17.07
CA ARG A 257 -9.43 -7.35 -16.68
C ARG A 257 -7.99 -7.03 -16.29
N TYR A 258 -7.29 -7.97 -15.65
CA TYR A 258 -6.00 -7.70 -14.99
C TYR A 258 -4.86 -8.64 -15.39
N GLY A 259 -5.08 -9.57 -16.33
CA GLY A 259 -4.06 -10.54 -16.77
C GLY A 259 -2.78 -9.89 -17.30
N GLU A 260 -2.90 -8.79 -18.05
CA GLU A 260 -1.75 -8.02 -18.50
C GLU A 260 -0.96 -7.42 -17.33
N LEU A 261 -1.66 -6.88 -16.33
CA LEU A 261 -1.03 -6.35 -15.12
C LEU A 261 -0.30 -7.44 -14.34
N ILE A 262 -0.91 -8.62 -14.17
CA ILE A 262 -0.28 -9.79 -13.52
C ILE A 262 1.05 -10.12 -14.23
N ALA A 263 1.02 -10.25 -15.56
CA ALA A 263 2.20 -10.58 -16.35
C ALA A 263 3.29 -9.50 -16.26
N ARG A 264 2.91 -8.23 -16.37
CA ARG A 264 3.85 -7.09 -16.31
C ARG A 264 4.55 -6.97 -14.96
N LEU A 265 3.88 -7.33 -13.87
CA LEU A 265 4.45 -7.36 -12.52
C LEU A 265 5.29 -8.62 -12.24
N GLY A 266 5.45 -9.50 -13.23
CA GLY A 266 6.28 -10.71 -13.13
C GLY A 266 5.60 -11.87 -12.41
N TYR A 267 4.27 -11.87 -12.31
CA TYR A 267 3.50 -13.00 -11.80
C TYR A 267 3.02 -13.90 -12.94
N ARG A 268 2.86 -15.19 -12.67
CA ARG A 268 2.28 -16.12 -13.64
C ARG A 268 0.77 -15.95 -13.64
N ALA A 269 0.18 -15.86 -14.83
CA ALA A 269 -1.26 -16.01 -15.01
C ALA A 269 -1.69 -17.38 -14.48
#